data_AF-A0A9K3PVE5-F1
#
_entry.id   AF-A0A9K3PVE5-F1
#
_cell.length_a   1.000
_cell.length_b   1.000
_cell.length_c   1.000
_cell.angle_alpha   90.00
_cell.angle_beta   90.00
_cell.angle_gamma   90.00
#
_symmetry.space_group_name_H-M   'P 1'
#
loop_
_entity.id
_entity.type
_entity.pdbx_description
1 polymer ?
#
loop_
_entity_poly.entity_id
_entity_poly.type
_entity_poly.pdbx_seq_one_letter_code
_entity_poly.pdbx_strand_id
1 'polypeptide(L)'
;MQQSNYGSTKFTSEEDSTTLLALPLPLPESSSPTIHHQNSSSISRTEHLGKHRQYWRDVILGINDGLISTFLLVAGVAGSGLTNTDILLTAIAGSLAGAVSMASGEYVATKSQNDVLQGEIGLERTHIRDFKREELAEVIPYLQLIGIPSEKSDLRDRLMAHYDNDSEALLKLMVALEFGVVEKEGRSPLTAALVSGFLFFLGSLPSLLPFVAKDQTPQVGFLVAAVATILSLFLVGGIKTWATRGNCWTAAVENLTIAGCGGFLAYAVGKCFDSIVR
;
A
#
# COMPACT_ATOMS: atom_id res chain seq x y z
N MET A 1 84.67 31.49 1.21
CA MET A 1 85.02 30.44 0.23
C MET A 1 83.87 30.36 -0.77
N GLN A 2 83.85 31.20 -1.82
CA GLN A 2 84.50 31.04 -3.15
C GLN A 2 83.51 30.38 -4.15
N GLN A 3 82.72 31.18 -4.88
CA GLN A 3 82.78 31.53 -6.34
C GLN A 3 82.27 30.39 -7.25
N SER A 4 81.43 30.54 -8.29
CA SER A 4 81.40 31.48 -9.45
C SER A 4 80.02 31.35 -10.17
N ASN A 5 79.27 32.40 -10.57
CA ASN A 5 79.37 33.30 -11.77
C ASN A 5 79.13 32.54 -13.11
N TYR A 6 78.31 32.90 -14.12
CA TYR A 6 77.81 34.13 -14.81
C TYR A 6 76.53 33.71 -15.63
N GLY A 7 75.62 34.53 -16.17
CA GLY A 7 75.61 35.95 -16.50
C GLY A 7 74.26 36.37 -17.15
N SER A 8 74.09 37.69 -17.30
CA SER A 8 72.90 38.39 -17.80
C SER A 8 72.97 38.76 -19.27
N THR A 9 71.82 38.86 -19.97
CA THR A 9 71.54 39.99 -20.89
C THR A 9 70.05 40.14 -21.21
N LYS A 10 69.55 41.37 -21.14
CA LYS A 10 68.25 41.86 -21.65
C LYS A 10 68.28 42.02 -23.18
N PHE A 11 67.12 42.00 -23.84
CA PHE A 11 66.68 42.99 -24.86
C PHE A 11 65.22 42.68 -25.31
N THR A 12 64.30 43.67 -25.14
CA THR A 12 63.25 44.20 -26.07
C THR A 12 62.46 43.25 -26.99
N SER A 13 61.27 43.48 -27.54
CA SER A 13 60.14 44.44 -27.57
C SER A 13 59.20 43.85 -28.66
N GLU A 14 57.88 44.08 -28.57
CA GLU A 14 56.88 44.05 -29.68
C GLU A 14 56.56 42.71 -30.38
N GLU A 15 55.32 42.23 -30.27
CA GLU A 15 54.24 42.32 -31.30
C GLU A 15 54.54 41.50 -32.58
N ASP A 16 53.79 40.43 -32.85
CA ASP A 16 52.52 40.51 -33.60
C ASP A 16 51.99 39.10 -33.98
N SER A 17 50.66 39.05 -34.02
CA SER A 17 49.67 38.09 -34.50
C SER A 17 50.08 37.00 -35.52
N THR A 18 49.70 35.74 -35.26
CA THR A 18 48.96 34.93 -36.25
C THR A 18 48.23 33.74 -35.61
N THR A 19 46.90 33.81 -35.66
CA THR A 19 45.95 32.73 -35.40
C THR A 19 46.12 31.61 -36.43
N LEU A 20 46.38 30.37 -36.01
CA LEU A 20 46.13 29.18 -36.84
C LEU A 20 45.20 28.20 -36.11
N LEU A 21 43.99 28.11 -36.65
CA LEU A 21 43.00 27.06 -36.38
C LEU A 21 43.63 25.68 -36.63
N ALA A 22 43.65 24.81 -35.62
CA ALA A 22 43.88 23.38 -35.81
C ALA A 22 42.59 22.71 -36.30
N LEU A 23 42.60 22.21 -37.54
CA LEU A 23 41.57 21.32 -38.10
C LEU A 23 41.62 19.95 -37.40
N PRO A 24 40.47 19.30 -37.09
CA PRO A 24 40.47 17.96 -36.52
C PRO A 24 40.81 16.90 -37.59
N LEU A 25 41.64 15.93 -37.20
CA LEU A 25 41.99 14.73 -37.99
C LEU A 25 40.75 13.84 -38.23
N PRO A 26 40.65 13.15 -39.39
CA PRO A 26 39.53 12.26 -39.68
C PRO A 26 39.63 10.96 -38.86
N LEU A 27 38.51 10.52 -38.28
CA LEU A 27 38.39 9.24 -37.57
C LEU A 27 38.21 8.07 -38.55
N PRO A 28 38.70 6.86 -38.22
CA PRO A 28 38.57 5.68 -39.08
C PRO A 28 37.11 5.20 -39.17
N GLU A 29 36.68 4.77 -40.38
CA GLU A 29 35.36 4.18 -40.64
C GLU A 29 35.14 2.91 -39.80
N SER A 30 34.10 2.91 -38.97
CA SER A 30 33.66 1.73 -38.24
C SER A 30 32.82 0.83 -39.14
N SER A 31 33.31 -0.37 -39.44
CA SER A 31 32.49 -1.44 -40.02
C SER A 31 31.42 -1.88 -39.01
N SER A 32 30.15 -1.73 -39.39
CA SER A 32 28.99 -2.15 -38.58
C SER A 32 29.01 -3.66 -38.35
N PRO A 33 28.99 -4.16 -37.10
CA PRO A 33 28.82 -5.59 -36.87
C PRO A 33 27.37 -5.96 -37.24
N THR A 34 27.22 -6.96 -38.11
CA THR A 34 25.93 -7.57 -38.44
C THR A 34 25.34 -8.17 -37.16
N ILE A 35 24.31 -7.52 -36.60
CA ILE A 35 23.59 -8.04 -35.42
C ILE A 35 22.79 -9.26 -35.89
N HIS A 36 23.29 -10.45 -35.58
CA HIS A 36 22.45 -11.64 -35.52
C HIS A 36 21.37 -11.37 -34.47
N HIS A 37 20.10 -11.29 -34.92
CA HIS A 37 18.93 -11.31 -34.05
C HIS A 37 18.89 -12.65 -33.30
N GLN A 38 19.67 -12.75 -32.22
CA GLN A 38 19.41 -13.72 -31.18
C GLN A 38 18.07 -13.35 -30.56
N ASN A 39 17.17 -14.32 -30.55
CA ASN A 39 15.84 -14.27 -29.99
C ASN A 39 15.95 -13.97 -28.48
N SER A 40 16.05 -12.69 -28.11
CA SER A 40 15.94 -12.26 -26.73
C SER A 40 14.48 -12.42 -26.34
N SER A 41 14.18 -13.47 -25.58
CA SER A 41 12.96 -13.52 -24.79
C SER A 41 12.95 -12.27 -23.92
N SER A 42 12.18 -11.25 -24.33
CA SER A 42 12.04 -10.03 -23.57
C SER A 42 11.37 -10.38 -22.25
N ILE A 43 12.17 -10.46 -21.18
CA ILE A 43 11.63 -10.59 -19.82
C ILE A 43 10.83 -9.31 -19.58
N SER A 44 9.50 -9.41 -19.70
CA SER A 44 8.59 -8.30 -19.47
C SER A 44 8.63 -7.90 -18.00
N ARG A 45 8.91 -6.63 -17.73
CA ARG A 45 8.91 -6.08 -16.37
C ARG A 45 7.48 -6.14 -15.83
N THR A 46 7.25 -6.92 -14.78
CA THR A 46 5.95 -6.92 -14.12
C THR A 46 5.72 -5.59 -13.42
N GLU A 47 4.61 -4.93 -13.73
CA GLU A 47 4.24 -3.68 -13.07
C GLU A 47 3.88 -3.90 -11.60
N HIS A 48 4.15 -2.90 -10.76
CA HIS A 48 3.64 -2.85 -9.40
C HIS A 48 2.14 -2.52 -9.42
N LEU A 49 1.41 -2.78 -8.33
CA LEU A 49 -0.01 -2.41 -8.19
C LEU A 49 -0.29 -0.88 -8.30
N GLY A 50 0.76 -0.07 -8.44
CA GLY A 50 0.66 1.35 -8.70
C GLY A 50 0.07 2.13 -7.53
N LYS A 51 -0.53 3.28 -7.86
CA LYS A 51 -1.08 4.24 -6.90
C LYS A 51 -2.25 3.69 -6.07
N HIS A 52 -2.86 2.58 -6.50
CA HIS A 52 -3.99 1.96 -5.81
C HIS A 52 -3.56 0.95 -4.74
N ARG A 53 -2.26 0.65 -4.60
CA ARG A 53 -1.71 -0.27 -3.59
C ARG A 53 -2.28 -0.01 -2.19
N GLN A 54 -2.37 1.26 -1.78
CA GLN A 54 -2.83 1.67 -0.46
C GLN A 54 -4.33 1.40 -0.18
N TYR A 55 -5.14 1.23 -1.22
CA TYR A 55 -6.58 0.96 -1.10
C TYR A 55 -6.93 -0.53 -1.20
N TRP A 56 -5.97 -1.40 -1.54
CA TRP A 56 -6.24 -2.85 -1.62
C TRP A 56 -6.67 -3.45 -0.29
N ARG A 57 -6.13 -2.92 0.82
CA ARG A 57 -6.62 -3.27 2.17
C ARG A 57 -8.10 -2.95 2.30
N ASP A 58 -8.50 -1.74 1.93
CA ASP A 58 -9.88 -1.25 2.07
C ASP A 58 -10.86 -2.06 1.22
N VAL A 59 -10.42 -2.44 0.01
CA VAL A 59 -11.19 -3.26 -0.92
C VAL A 59 -11.44 -4.66 -0.36
N ILE A 60 -10.37 -5.34 0.05
CA ILE A 60 -10.44 -6.71 0.54
C ILE A 60 -11.18 -6.75 1.89
N LEU A 61 -10.89 -5.81 2.79
CA LEU A 61 -11.57 -5.68 4.07
C LEU A 61 -13.06 -5.45 3.85
N GLY A 62 -13.43 -4.47 3.00
CA GLY A 62 -14.80 -4.13 2.63
C GLY A 62 -15.63 -5.35 2.23
N ILE A 63 -15.23 -5.98 1.13
CA ILE A 63 -16.00 -7.09 0.57
C ILE A 63 -16.03 -8.32 1.48
N ASN A 64 -14.93 -8.63 2.18
CA ASN A 64 -14.84 -9.81 3.03
C ASN A 64 -15.67 -9.63 4.31
N ASP A 65 -15.62 -8.46 4.93
CA ASP A 65 -16.42 -8.16 6.11
C ASP A 65 -17.92 -8.18 5.77
N GLY A 66 -18.31 -7.61 4.62
CA GLY A 66 -19.70 -7.68 4.13
C GLY A 66 -20.20 -9.12 3.92
N LEU A 67 -19.37 -9.98 3.32
CA LEU A 67 -19.67 -11.40 3.11
C LEU A 67 -19.83 -12.16 4.43
N ILE A 68 -18.85 -12.06 5.32
CA ILE A 68 -18.82 -12.84 6.56
C ILE A 68 -19.87 -12.33 7.53
N SER A 69 -19.88 -11.03 7.86
CA SER A 69 -20.77 -10.49 8.89
C SER A 69 -22.25 -10.65 8.53
N THR A 70 -22.62 -10.42 7.27
CA THR A 70 -24.02 -10.59 6.82
C THR A 70 -24.41 -12.06 6.80
N PHE A 71 -23.53 -12.97 6.37
CA PHE A 71 -23.80 -14.40 6.42
C PHE A 71 -23.99 -14.90 7.86
N LEU A 72 -23.14 -14.47 8.80
CA LEU A 72 -23.27 -14.81 10.22
C LEU A 72 -24.60 -14.31 10.79
N LEU A 73 -25.00 -13.07 10.48
CA LEU A 73 -26.29 -12.52 10.87
C LEU A 73 -27.45 -13.37 10.34
N VAL A 74 -27.45 -13.66 9.04
CA VAL A 74 -28.46 -14.51 8.39
C VAL A 74 -28.50 -15.90 9.01
N ALA A 75 -27.34 -16.51 9.28
CA ALA A 75 -27.25 -17.84 9.89
C ALA A 75 -27.88 -17.87 11.29
N GLY A 76 -27.64 -16.84 12.11
CA GLY A 76 -28.28 -16.73 13.43
C GLY A 76 -29.79 -16.60 13.36
N VAL A 77 -30.29 -15.71 12.50
CA VAL A 77 -31.74 -15.47 12.33
C VAL A 77 -32.44 -16.67 11.70
N ALA A 78 -31.80 -17.37 10.76
CA ALA A 78 -32.31 -18.62 10.20
C ALA A 78 -32.32 -19.75 11.24
N GLY A 79 -31.33 -19.78 12.14
CA GLY A 79 -31.27 -20.74 13.24
C GLY A 79 -32.45 -20.63 14.20
N SER A 80 -33.00 -19.43 14.38
CA SER A 80 -34.13 -19.18 15.28
C SER A 80 -35.52 -19.44 14.68
N GLY A 81 -35.60 -20.03 13.48
CA GLY A 81 -36.88 -20.41 12.88
C GLY A 81 -37.76 -19.24 12.42
N LEU A 82 -37.16 -18.09 12.12
CA LEU A 82 -37.88 -16.93 11.57
C LEU A 82 -38.29 -17.12 10.10
N THR A 83 -39.24 -16.31 9.64
CA THR A 83 -39.74 -16.38 8.26
C THR A 83 -38.73 -15.78 7.27
N ASN A 84 -38.89 -16.09 5.97
CA ASN A 84 -38.06 -15.48 4.93
C ASN A 84 -38.12 -13.95 4.93
N THR A 85 -39.31 -13.39 5.19
CA THR A 85 -39.50 -11.94 5.23
C THR A 85 -38.75 -11.32 6.40
N ASP A 86 -38.75 -11.97 7.56
CA ASP A 86 -38.01 -11.50 8.74
C ASP A 86 -36.50 -11.59 8.51
N ILE A 87 -36.02 -12.68 7.91
CA ILE A 87 -34.60 -12.87 7.57
C ILE A 87 -34.16 -11.81 6.56
N LEU A 88 -34.92 -11.58 5.50
CA LEU A 88 -34.61 -10.59 4.48
C LEU A 88 -34.57 -9.17 5.05
N LEU A 89 -35.57 -8.80 5.86
CA LEU A 89 -35.60 -7.49 6.51
C LEU A 89 -34.38 -7.30 7.42
N THR A 90 -34.06 -8.32 8.22
CA THR A 90 -32.91 -8.29 9.14
C THR A 90 -31.59 -8.20 8.37
N ALA A 91 -31.44 -8.93 7.27
CA ALA A 91 -30.25 -8.90 6.42
C ALA A 91 -30.08 -7.53 5.74
N ILE A 92 -31.15 -6.92 5.22
CA ILE A 92 -31.10 -5.57 4.61
C ILE A 92 -30.74 -4.53 5.67
N ALA A 93 -31.41 -4.56 6.83
CA ALA A 93 -31.15 -3.60 7.90
C ALA A 93 -29.71 -3.74 8.43
N GLY A 94 -29.27 -4.98 8.66
CA GLY A 94 -27.92 -5.30 9.11
C GLY A 94 -26.85 -4.93 8.10
N SER A 95 -27.08 -5.17 6.80
CA SER A 95 -26.09 -4.84 5.77
C SER A 95 -25.94 -3.33 5.56
N LEU A 96 -27.04 -2.56 5.62
CA LEU A 96 -26.98 -1.10 5.56
C LEU A 96 -26.31 -0.52 6.80
N ALA A 97 -26.68 -1.00 8.00
CA ALA A 97 -26.06 -0.57 9.24
C ALA A 97 -24.56 -0.90 9.26
N GLY A 98 -24.18 -2.10 8.82
CA GLY A 98 -22.79 -2.53 8.70
C GLY A 98 -22.00 -1.70 7.68
N ALA A 99 -22.56 -1.44 6.49
CA ALA A 99 -21.92 -0.62 5.46
C ALA A 99 -21.65 0.81 5.94
N VAL A 100 -22.62 1.44 6.61
CA VAL A 100 -22.46 2.78 7.20
C VAL A 100 -21.42 2.76 8.31
N SER A 101 -21.50 1.80 9.23
CA SER A 101 -20.54 1.64 10.32
C SER A 101 -19.11 1.47 9.79
N MET A 102 -18.93 0.64 8.75
CA MET A 102 -17.64 0.41 8.13
C MET A 102 -17.12 1.67 7.43
N ALA A 103 -17.96 2.36 6.67
CA ALA A 103 -17.57 3.62 6.02
C ALA A 103 -17.15 4.67 7.05
N SER A 104 -17.94 4.84 8.12
CA SER A 104 -17.61 5.77 9.21
C SER A 104 -16.33 5.37 9.94
N GLY A 105 -16.16 4.09 10.25
CA GLY A 105 -14.96 3.57 10.92
C GLY A 105 -13.70 3.79 10.08
N GLU A 106 -13.75 3.48 8.79
CA GLU A 106 -12.62 3.65 7.87
C GLU A 106 -12.31 5.13 7.61
N TYR A 107 -13.34 6.01 7.55
CA TYR A 107 -13.13 7.46 7.49
C TYR A 107 -12.37 7.97 8.70
N VAL A 108 -12.85 7.66 9.90
CA VAL A 108 -12.26 8.14 11.17
C VAL A 108 -10.84 7.57 11.31
N ALA A 109 -10.65 6.28 11.07
CA ALA A 109 -9.34 5.63 11.15
C ALA A 109 -8.33 6.29 10.18
N THR A 110 -8.70 6.48 8.91
CA THR A 110 -7.82 7.11 7.92
C THR A 110 -7.51 8.56 8.28
N LYS A 111 -8.53 9.31 8.71
CA LYS A 111 -8.37 10.70 9.10
C LYS A 111 -7.45 10.82 10.32
N SER A 112 -7.68 10.03 11.36
CA SER A 112 -6.83 10.03 12.57
C SER A 112 -5.39 9.64 12.25
N GLN A 113 -5.15 8.66 11.37
CA GLN A 113 -3.79 8.33 10.91
C GLN A 113 -3.12 9.52 10.21
N ASN A 114 -3.86 10.21 9.32
CA ASN A 114 -3.34 11.39 8.63
C ASN A 114 -3.07 12.53 9.62
N ASP A 115 -3.97 12.80 10.56
CA ASP A 115 -3.85 13.88 11.54
C ASP A 115 -2.65 13.64 12.48
N VAL A 116 -2.44 12.40 12.94
CA VAL A 116 -1.26 12.02 13.72
C VAL A 116 0.01 12.24 12.91
N LEU A 117 0.07 11.74 11.66
CA LEU A 117 1.23 11.91 10.81
C LEU A 117 1.55 13.39 10.55
N GLN A 118 0.54 14.23 10.30
CA GLN A 118 0.76 15.67 10.11
C GLN A 118 1.25 16.35 11.40
N GLY A 119 0.78 15.89 12.57
CA GLY A 119 1.28 16.33 13.87
C GLY A 119 2.76 16.01 14.05
N GLU A 120 3.16 14.76 13.79
CA GLU A 120 4.55 14.31 13.87
C GLU A 120 5.46 15.06 12.87
N ILE A 121 5.02 15.27 11.61
CA ILE A 121 5.77 16.08 10.64
C ILE A 121 5.93 17.54 11.12
N GLY A 122 4.93 18.09 11.80
CA GLY A 122 4.99 19.43 12.38
C GLY A 122 5.99 19.51 13.54
N LEU A 123 6.02 18.48 14.38
CA LEU A 123 6.98 18.35 15.47
C LEU A 123 8.41 18.20 14.93
N GLU A 124 8.61 17.32 13.96
CA GLU A 124 9.90 17.08 13.32
C GLU A 124 10.45 18.34 12.65
N ARG A 125 9.58 19.11 11.97
CA ARG A 125 9.97 20.43 11.44
C ARG A 125 10.45 21.39 12.54
N THR A 126 9.86 21.30 13.74
CA THR A 126 10.28 22.10 14.90
C THR A 126 11.63 21.63 15.42
N HIS A 127 11.85 20.32 15.50
CA HIS A 127 13.14 19.76 15.89
C HIS A 127 14.27 20.10 14.90
N ILE A 128 14.04 19.96 13.60
CA ILE A 128 15.02 20.36 12.57
C ILE A 128 15.36 21.86 12.67
N ARG A 129 14.40 22.71 13.06
CA ARG A 129 14.63 24.15 13.25
C ARG A 129 15.47 24.43 14.50
N ASP A 130 15.12 23.81 15.63
CA ASP A 130 15.65 24.18 16.95
C ASP A 130 16.87 23.33 17.36
N PHE A 131 16.96 22.09 16.89
CA PHE A 131 17.92 21.04 17.26
C PHE A 131 18.60 20.37 16.05
N LYS A 132 18.78 21.12 14.94
CA LYS A 132 19.29 20.60 13.66
C LYS A 132 20.49 19.63 13.72
N ARG A 133 21.46 19.91 14.59
CA ARG A 133 22.67 19.07 14.73
C ARG A 133 22.37 17.71 15.33
N GLU A 134 21.37 17.64 16.21
CA GLU A 134 20.91 16.39 16.83
C GLU A 134 20.17 15.59 15.76
N GLU A 135 19.21 16.19 15.06
CA GLU A 135 18.48 15.54 13.95
C GLU A 135 19.39 14.99 12.84
N LEU A 136 20.42 15.74 12.44
CA LEU A 136 21.41 15.25 11.48
C LEU A 136 22.19 14.05 12.00
N ALA A 137 22.46 13.98 13.31
CA ALA A 137 23.14 12.84 13.91
C ALA A 137 22.22 11.60 13.94
N GLU A 138 20.90 11.79 14.03
CA GLU A 138 19.91 10.70 14.00
C GLU A 138 19.83 10.01 12.63
N VAL A 139 20.17 10.71 11.54
CA VAL A 139 20.23 10.08 10.21
C VAL A 139 21.28 8.96 10.15
N ILE A 140 22.38 9.07 10.91
CA ILE A 140 23.51 8.13 10.85
C ILE A 140 23.10 6.67 11.11
N PRO A 141 22.42 6.33 12.24
CA PRO A 141 21.95 4.97 12.47
C PRO A 141 20.97 4.47 11.40
N TYR A 142 20.11 5.34 10.84
CA TYR A 142 19.22 4.94 9.74
C TYR A 142 19.98 4.58 8.46
N LEU A 143 21.03 5.34 8.12
CA LEU A 143 21.88 5.03 6.96
C LEU A 143 22.57 3.67 7.11
N GLN A 144 23.01 3.32 8.32
CA GLN A 144 23.57 1.99 8.60
C GLN A 144 22.53 0.90 8.40
N LEU A 145 21.30 1.10 8.90
CA LEU A 145 20.20 0.14 8.77
C LEU A 145 19.85 -0.15 7.31
N ILE A 146 19.88 0.86 6.44
CA ILE A 146 19.61 0.70 5.00
C ILE A 146 20.84 0.26 4.18
N GLY A 147 21.96 -0.09 4.83
CA GLY A 147 23.12 -0.71 4.19
C GLY A 147 24.26 0.24 3.81
N ILE A 148 24.36 1.41 4.44
CA ILE A 148 25.51 2.33 4.31
C ILE A 148 26.38 2.19 5.57
N PRO A 149 27.37 1.28 5.58
CA PRO A 149 28.22 1.03 6.75
C PRO A 149 29.17 2.19 7.03
N SER A 150 29.64 2.27 8.27
CA SER A 150 30.54 3.33 8.78
C SER A 150 31.87 3.44 8.03
N GLU A 151 32.31 2.39 7.32
CA GLU A 151 33.53 2.42 6.49
C GLU A 151 33.41 3.33 5.27
N LYS A 152 32.19 3.66 4.83
CA LYS A 152 31.92 4.59 3.72
C LYS A 152 31.81 6.05 4.20
N SER A 153 32.81 6.51 4.96
CA SER A 153 32.80 7.84 5.57
C SER A 153 32.62 8.96 4.55
N ASP A 154 33.31 8.91 3.41
CA ASP A 154 33.20 9.94 2.35
C ASP A 154 31.76 10.10 1.82
N LEU A 155 31.06 8.98 1.56
CA LEU A 155 29.67 9.03 1.09
C LEU A 155 28.75 9.60 2.16
N ARG A 156 28.91 9.17 3.42
CA ARG A 156 28.11 9.65 4.53
C ARG A 156 28.34 11.14 4.75
N ASP A 157 29.58 11.59 4.78
CA ASP A 157 29.94 12.98 5.06
C ASP A 157 29.39 13.90 3.95
N ARG A 158 29.43 13.47 2.69
CA ARG A 158 28.80 14.18 1.57
C ARG A 158 27.28 14.24 1.69
N LEU A 159 26.63 13.16 2.13
CA LEU A 159 25.18 13.12 2.34
C LEU A 159 24.76 14.04 3.49
N MET A 160 25.50 14.00 4.60
CA MET A 160 25.28 14.88 5.76
C MET A 160 25.45 16.35 5.38
N ALA A 161 26.51 16.69 4.63
CA ALA A 161 26.72 18.05 4.15
C ALA A 161 25.58 18.53 3.23
N HIS A 162 24.98 17.64 2.43
CA HIS A 162 23.83 18.00 1.61
C HIS A 162 22.61 18.37 2.46
N TYR A 163 22.22 17.50 3.39
CA TYR A 163 21.03 17.69 4.23
C TYR A 163 21.22 18.78 5.31
N ASP A 164 22.46 19.05 5.73
CA ASP A 164 22.76 20.19 6.59
C ASP A 164 22.50 21.53 5.89
N ASN A 165 22.63 21.60 4.56
CA ASN A 165 22.36 22.83 3.81
C ASN A 165 20.89 22.97 3.36
N ASP A 166 20.07 21.92 3.49
CA ASP A 166 18.68 21.91 3.03
C ASP A 166 17.76 21.25 4.07
N SER A 167 17.17 22.08 4.94
CA SER A 167 16.26 21.62 6.00
C SER A 167 14.98 20.96 5.46
N GLU A 168 14.51 21.33 4.26
CA GLU A 168 13.32 20.71 3.67
C GLU A 168 13.66 19.33 3.06
N ALA A 169 14.86 19.19 2.49
CA ALA A 169 15.37 17.87 2.08
C ALA A 169 15.62 16.97 3.30
N LEU A 170 16.15 17.51 4.40
CA LEU A 170 16.34 16.77 5.66
C LEU A 170 14.99 16.32 6.22
N LEU A 171 13.99 17.20 6.27
CA LEU A 171 12.65 16.85 6.72
C LEU A 171 12.06 15.70 5.90
N LYS A 172 12.15 15.76 4.56
CA LYS A 172 11.66 14.68 3.69
C LYS A 172 12.40 13.36 3.91
N LEU A 173 13.70 13.43 4.21
CA LEU A 173 14.49 12.25 4.55
C LEU A 173 14.03 11.66 5.88
N MET A 174 13.95 12.47 6.93
CA MET A 174 13.52 12.03 8.27
C MET A 174 12.11 11.44 8.22
N VAL A 175 11.16 12.10 7.56
CA VAL A 175 9.79 11.58 7.37
C VAL A 175 9.78 10.20 6.68
N ALA A 176 10.67 9.98 5.72
CA ALA A 176 10.78 8.70 5.04
C ALA A 176 11.46 7.62 5.90
N LEU A 177 12.45 7.98 6.72
CA LEU A 177 13.23 7.05 7.54
C LEU A 177 12.54 6.70 8.87
N GLU A 178 11.93 7.69 9.52
CA GLU A 178 11.29 7.53 10.83
C GLU A 178 9.86 7.01 10.72
N PHE A 179 9.05 7.62 9.85
CA PHE A 179 7.63 7.31 9.73
C PHE A 179 7.33 6.34 8.58
N GLY A 180 8.31 6.04 7.73
CA GLY A 180 8.17 5.07 6.63
C GLY A 180 7.21 5.53 5.53
N VAL A 181 6.92 6.83 5.44
CA VAL A 181 5.98 7.39 4.47
C VAL A 181 6.64 8.45 3.61
N VAL A 182 6.21 8.54 2.36
CA VAL A 182 6.56 9.65 1.46
C VAL A 182 5.32 10.51 1.30
N GLU A 183 5.44 11.84 1.41
CA GLU A 183 4.30 12.80 1.42
C GLU A 183 3.25 12.59 0.31
N LYS A 184 3.62 11.94 -0.81
CA LYS A 184 2.72 11.62 -1.93
C LYS A 184 1.88 10.35 -1.76
N GLU A 185 2.07 9.57 -0.70
CA GLU A 185 1.33 8.32 -0.42
C GLU A 185 0.16 8.50 0.58
N GLY A 186 -0.27 9.75 0.84
CA GLY A 186 -1.42 10.02 1.70
C GLY A 186 -2.70 9.32 1.19
N ARG A 187 -3.44 8.69 2.09
CA ARG A 187 -4.70 8.02 1.78
C ARG A 187 -5.87 8.95 2.04
N SER A 188 -6.76 9.10 1.05
CA SER A 188 -7.95 9.96 1.17
C SER A 188 -8.96 9.30 2.13
N PRO A 189 -9.33 9.95 3.25
CA PRO A 189 -10.30 9.38 4.19
C PRO A 189 -11.67 9.14 3.56
N LEU A 190 -12.12 10.05 2.71
CA LEU A 190 -13.41 9.92 2.03
C LEU A 190 -13.41 8.76 1.04
N THR A 191 -12.33 8.60 0.27
CA THR A 191 -12.22 7.50 -0.70
C THR A 191 -12.16 6.15 0.00
N ALA A 192 -11.37 6.03 1.07
CA ALA A 192 -11.29 4.80 1.85
C ALA A 192 -12.66 4.42 2.43
N ALA A 193 -13.37 5.37 3.03
CA ALA A 193 -14.72 5.20 3.57
C ALA A 193 -15.74 4.72 2.53
N LEU A 194 -15.82 5.41 1.40
CA LEU A 194 -16.78 5.07 0.34
C LEU A 194 -16.48 3.71 -0.28
N VAL A 195 -15.21 3.40 -0.54
CA VAL A 195 -14.79 2.12 -1.11
C VAL A 195 -15.12 0.97 -0.15
N SER A 196 -14.74 1.08 1.13
CA SER A 196 -15.01 0.03 2.12
C SER A 196 -16.50 -0.17 2.36
N GLY A 197 -17.27 0.89 2.58
CA GLY A 197 -18.72 0.78 2.81
C GLY A 197 -19.48 0.24 1.60
N PHE A 198 -19.14 0.69 0.39
CA PHE A 198 -19.77 0.19 -0.83
C PHE A 198 -19.45 -1.29 -1.07
N LEU A 199 -18.19 -1.69 -0.90
CA LEU A 199 -17.80 -3.09 -1.07
C LEU A 199 -18.35 -4.00 0.03
N PHE A 200 -18.53 -3.49 1.25
CA PHE A 200 -19.29 -4.20 2.28
C PHE A 200 -20.70 -4.49 1.83
N PHE A 201 -21.41 -3.47 1.35
CA PHE A 201 -22.77 -3.65 0.86
C PHE A 201 -22.82 -4.65 -0.29
N LEU A 202 -21.91 -4.55 -1.27
CA LEU A 202 -21.81 -5.55 -2.34
C LEU A 202 -21.49 -6.96 -1.82
N GLY A 203 -20.60 -7.06 -0.84
CA GLY A 203 -20.25 -8.31 -0.18
C GLY A 203 -21.42 -8.93 0.57
N SER A 204 -22.40 -8.14 1.02
CA SER A 204 -23.59 -8.65 1.71
C SER A 204 -24.62 -9.32 0.77
N LEU A 205 -24.61 -8.97 -0.52
CA LEU A 205 -25.64 -9.38 -1.48
C LEU A 205 -25.77 -10.90 -1.65
N PRO A 206 -24.68 -11.70 -1.73
CA PRO A 206 -24.78 -13.16 -1.84
C PRO A 206 -25.55 -13.81 -0.69
N SER A 207 -25.49 -13.24 0.51
CA SER A 207 -26.24 -13.74 1.68
C SER A 207 -27.69 -13.27 1.70
N LEU A 208 -28.03 -12.21 0.97
CA LEU A 208 -29.33 -11.52 1.04
C LEU A 208 -30.26 -11.91 -0.12
N LEU A 209 -29.74 -11.91 -1.35
CA LEU A 209 -30.52 -12.14 -2.58
C LEU A 209 -31.34 -13.44 -2.57
N PRO A 210 -30.87 -14.56 -2.00
CA PRO A 210 -31.66 -15.80 -1.98
C PRO A 210 -32.99 -15.69 -1.24
N PHE A 211 -33.13 -14.77 -0.29
CA PHE A 211 -34.36 -14.57 0.48
C PHE A 211 -35.38 -13.65 -0.21
N VAL A 212 -35.03 -13.04 -1.35
CA VAL A 212 -35.96 -12.21 -2.14
C VAL A 212 -36.99 -13.08 -2.88
N ALA A 213 -36.63 -14.33 -3.20
CA ALA A 213 -37.52 -15.27 -3.87
C ALA A 213 -38.64 -15.72 -2.91
N LYS A 214 -39.87 -15.28 -3.18
CA LYS A 214 -41.04 -15.50 -2.30
C LYS A 214 -41.48 -16.97 -2.18
N ASP A 215 -41.15 -17.81 -3.16
CA ASP A 215 -41.68 -19.18 -3.26
C ASP A 215 -40.82 -20.24 -2.56
N GLN A 216 -39.75 -19.85 -1.87
CA GLN A 216 -38.83 -20.78 -1.21
C GLN A 216 -39.11 -20.92 0.29
N THR A 217 -38.80 -22.08 0.88
CA THR A 217 -38.79 -22.22 2.34
C THR A 217 -37.55 -21.55 2.93
N PRO A 218 -37.57 -21.11 4.21
CA PRO A 218 -36.40 -20.52 4.86
C PRO A 218 -35.14 -21.40 4.85
N GLN A 219 -35.33 -22.72 4.88
CA GLN A 219 -34.25 -23.70 4.82
C GLN A 219 -33.55 -23.69 3.44
N VAL A 220 -34.34 -23.63 2.36
CA VAL A 220 -33.81 -23.55 1.00
C VAL A 220 -33.10 -22.22 0.77
N GLY A 221 -33.72 -21.10 1.19
CA GLY A 221 -33.11 -19.78 1.11
C GLY A 221 -31.76 -19.71 1.83
N PHE A 222 -31.69 -20.27 3.04
CA PHE A 222 -30.44 -20.36 3.81
C PHE A 222 -29.37 -21.21 3.12
N LEU A 223 -29.73 -22.38 2.58
CA LEU A 223 -28.77 -23.24 1.86
C LEU A 223 -28.20 -22.53 0.62
N VAL A 224 -29.06 -21.88 -0.16
CA VAL A 224 -28.63 -21.11 -1.34
C VAL A 224 -27.74 -19.94 -0.93
N ALA A 225 -28.07 -19.22 0.16
CA ALA A 225 -27.23 -18.16 0.73
C ALA A 225 -25.87 -18.66 1.21
N ALA A 226 -25.81 -19.82 1.86
CA ALA A 226 -24.56 -20.42 2.30
C ALA A 226 -23.66 -20.78 1.10
N VAL A 227 -24.21 -21.45 0.08
CA VAL A 227 -23.47 -21.80 -1.13
C VAL A 227 -23.00 -20.55 -1.88
N ALA A 228 -23.87 -19.56 -2.06
CA ALA A 228 -23.53 -18.30 -2.71
C ALA A 228 -22.40 -17.56 -1.97
N THR A 229 -22.48 -17.46 -0.64
CA THR A 229 -21.46 -16.82 0.20
C THR A 229 -20.12 -17.56 0.09
N ILE A 230 -20.13 -18.91 0.15
CA ILE A 230 -18.91 -19.71 -0.02
C ILE A 230 -18.26 -19.43 -1.38
N LEU A 231 -19.03 -19.47 -2.47
CA LEU A 231 -18.50 -19.19 -3.81
C LEU A 231 -17.92 -17.76 -3.91
N SER A 232 -18.58 -16.78 -3.30
CA SER A 232 -18.07 -15.40 -3.24
C SER A 232 -16.79 -15.27 -2.42
N LEU A 233 -16.66 -15.97 -1.28
CA LEU A 233 -15.45 -15.99 -0.47
C LEU A 233 -14.27 -16.64 -1.21
N PHE A 234 -14.53 -17.69 -2.00
CA PHE A 234 -13.53 -18.28 -2.89
C PHE A 234 -13.08 -17.30 -3.97
N LEU A 235 -14.02 -16.59 -4.60
CA LEU A 235 -13.71 -15.57 -5.61
C LEU A 235 -12.86 -14.43 -5.02
N VAL A 236 -13.26 -13.89 -3.86
CA VAL A 236 -12.51 -12.84 -3.15
C VAL A 236 -11.13 -13.33 -2.73
N GLY A 237 -11.02 -14.56 -2.23
CA GLY A 237 -9.74 -15.21 -1.92
C GLY A 237 -8.83 -15.29 -3.15
N GLY A 238 -9.39 -15.70 -4.30
CA GLY A 238 -8.70 -15.71 -5.59
C GLY A 238 -8.18 -14.33 -6.01
N ILE A 239 -9.02 -13.30 -5.94
CA ILE A 239 -8.63 -11.91 -6.27
C ILE A 239 -7.53 -11.41 -5.32
N LYS A 240 -7.67 -11.66 -4.01
CA LYS A 240 -6.66 -11.33 -3.00
C LYS A 240 -5.33 -11.99 -3.35
N THR A 241 -5.33 -13.28 -3.64
CA THR A 241 -4.09 -14.03 -3.92
C THR A 241 -3.42 -13.63 -5.23
N TRP A 242 -4.20 -13.24 -6.24
CA TRP A 242 -3.68 -12.61 -7.44
C TRP A 242 -2.97 -11.28 -7.13
N ALA A 243 -3.60 -10.42 -6.32
CA ALA A 243 -3.02 -9.13 -5.93
C ALA A 243 -1.79 -9.27 -5.03
N THR A 244 -1.78 -10.26 -4.12
CA THR A 244 -0.67 -10.49 -3.17
C THR A 244 0.38 -11.48 -3.67
N ARG A 245 0.19 -12.08 -4.86
CA ARG A 245 1.02 -13.17 -5.40
C ARG A 245 1.16 -14.36 -4.43
N GLY A 246 0.10 -14.62 -3.66
CA GLY A 246 0.05 -15.69 -2.65
C GLY A 246 -0.56 -16.99 -3.18
N ASN A 247 -0.70 -17.99 -2.30
CA ASN A 247 -1.35 -19.25 -2.63
C ASN A 247 -2.88 -19.17 -2.50
N CYS A 248 -3.60 -19.31 -3.61
CA CYS A 248 -5.06 -19.27 -3.68
C CYS A 248 -5.74 -20.27 -2.74
N TRP A 249 -5.18 -21.48 -2.62
CA TRP A 249 -5.73 -22.53 -1.77
C TRP A 249 -5.72 -22.17 -0.29
N THR A 250 -4.63 -21.55 0.19
CA THR A 250 -4.52 -21.14 1.59
C THR A 250 -5.56 -20.07 1.93
N ALA A 251 -5.68 -19.03 1.10
CA ALA A 251 -6.66 -17.96 1.32
C ALA A 251 -8.11 -18.48 1.28
N ALA A 252 -8.40 -19.42 0.40
CA ALA A 252 -9.72 -20.03 0.31
C ALA A 252 -10.07 -20.86 1.55
N VAL A 253 -9.13 -21.69 2.03
CA VAL A 253 -9.32 -22.51 3.24
C VAL A 253 -9.48 -21.62 4.48
N GLU A 254 -8.68 -20.56 4.59
CA GLU A 254 -8.79 -19.58 5.69
C GLU A 254 -10.19 -18.94 5.73
N ASN A 255 -10.64 -18.37 4.62
CA ASN A 255 -11.95 -17.73 4.52
C ASN A 255 -13.10 -18.72 4.80
N LEU A 256 -13.01 -19.95 4.26
CA LEU A 256 -14.01 -20.98 4.48
C LEU A 256 -14.07 -21.42 5.94
N THR A 257 -12.91 -21.54 6.61
CA THR A 257 -12.84 -21.92 8.03
C THR A 257 -13.47 -20.83 8.90
N ILE A 258 -13.13 -19.56 8.66
CA ILE A 258 -13.69 -18.42 9.40
C ILE A 258 -15.21 -18.35 9.22
N ALA A 259 -15.68 -18.39 7.97
CA ALA A 259 -17.11 -18.33 7.68
C ALA A 259 -17.87 -19.56 8.17
N GLY A 260 -17.28 -20.76 8.06
CA GLY A 260 -17.87 -22.01 8.52
C GLY A 260 -18.02 -22.07 10.04
N CYS A 261 -16.94 -21.79 10.78
CA CYS A 261 -16.98 -21.74 12.25
C CYS A 261 -17.90 -20.63 12.76
N GLY A 262 -17.78 -19.43 12.18
CA GLY A 262 -18.62 -18.29 12.55
C GLY A 262 -20.10 -18.54 12.25
N GLY A 263 -20.42 -19.04 11.07
CA GLY A 263 -21.79 -19.36 10.66
C GLY A 263 -22.40 -20.48 11.51
N PHE A 264 -21.62 -21.51 11.85
CA PHE A 264 -22.06 -22.56 12.77
C PHE A 264 -22.37 -22.00 14.16
N LEU A 265 -21.48 -21.18 14.71
CA LEU A 265 -21.68 -20.55 16.02
C LEU A 265 -22.92 -19.65 16.02
N ALA A 266 -23.08 -18.81 15.00
CA ALA A 266 -24.23 -17.92 14.87
C ALA A 266 -25.54 -18.71 14.78
N TYR A 267 -25.58 -19.75 13.93
CA TYR A 267 -26.74 -20.63 13.80
C TYR A 267 -27.09 -21.33 15.13
N ALA A 268 -26.08 -21.80 15.86
CA ALA A 268 -26.25 -22.43 17.16
C ALA A 268 -26.84 -21.45 18.20
N VAL A 269 -26.40 -20.19 18.20
CA VAL A 269 -26.99 -19.14 19.04
C VAL A 269 -28.46 -18.93 18.68
N GLY A 270 -28.80 -18.86 17.39
CA GLY A 270 -30.19 -18.77 16.93
C GLY A 270 -31.06 -19.93 17.40
N LYS A 271 -30.54 -21.16 17.30
CA LYS A 271 -31.22 -22.37 17.79
C LYS A 271 -31.42 -22.38 19.30
N CYS A 272 -30.43 -21.92 20.04
CA CYS A 272 -30.51 -21.78 21.49
C CYS A 272 -31.59 -20.76 21.88
N PHE A 273 -31.63 -19.61 21.20
CA PHE A 273 -32.65 -18.60 21.41
C PHE A 273 -34.07 -19.15 21.17
N ASP A 274 -34.29 -19.85 20.06
CA ASP A 274 -35.58 -20.48 19.74
C ASP A 274 -36.00 -21.49 20.82
N SER A 275 -35.06 -22.28 21.36
CA SER A 275 -35.35 -23.28 22.39
C SER A 275 -35.65 -22.70 23.78
N ILE A 276 -35.21 -21.47 24.07
CA ILE A 276 -35.38 -20.82 25.38
C ILE A 276 -36.58 -19.88 25.38
N VAL A 277 -36.79 -19.14 24.29
CA VAL A 277 -37.75 -18.04 24.23
C VAL A 277 -39.09 -18.49 23.62
N ARG A 278 -39.09 -19.51 22.76
CA ARG A 278 -40.30 -20.08 22.15
C ARG A 278 -40.54 -21.49 22.66
#